data_AF-A0A2P5ASX4-F1
#
_entry.id   AF-A0A2P5ASX4-F1
#
_cell.length_a   1.000
_cell.length_b   1.000
_cell.length_c   1.000
_cell.angle_alpha   90.00
_cell.angle_beta   90.00
_cell.angle_gamma   90.00
#
_symmetry.space_group_name_H-M   'P 1'
#
loop_
_entity.id
_entity.type
_entity.pdbx_description
1 polymer ?
#
loop_
_entity_poly.entity_id
_entity_poly.type
_entity_poly.pdbx_seq_one_letter_code
_entity_poly.pdbx_strand_id
1 'polypeptide(L)'
;MWRRHSLGHDSQSQQKRELGSDPAEGRISPHWSIFDGVKTFPLTPEALMAETNSAISNLEFSRATALLESPSSASFPSKKKSTDASTVSQRYDARMADEAFKAGCVALAAGKLDEALHSLNVSLSKCPPDKTSAVTKLQSFISLASQQLQKSTN
;
A
#
# COMPACT_ATOMS: atom_id res chain seq x y z
N MET A 1 32.09 14.30 55.20
CA MET A 1 33.22 15.27 55.21
C MET A 1 32.90 16.35 54.20
N TRP A 2 32.68 17.58 54.65
CA TRP A 2 32.47 18.75 53.79
C TRP A 2 33.82 19.43 53.54
N ARG A 3 34.13 19.82 52.30
CA ARG A 3 35.10 20.89 52.03
C ARG A 3 34.64 21.73 50.85
N ARG A 4 34.41 23.01 51.17
CA ARG A 4 34.08 24.17 50.33
C ARG A 4 35.39 24.80 49.79
N HIS A 5 35.27 25.84 48.95
CA HIS A 5 36.24 26.90 48.53
C HIS A 5 36.24 27.02 46.99
N SER A 6 36.21 28.16 46.30
CA SER A 6 36.12 29.61 46.58
C SER A 6 35.99 30.28 45.19
N LEU A 7 34.95 31.07 44.87
CA LEU A 7 34.91 32.54 44.75
C LEU A 7 36.04 33.26 43.96
N GLY A 8 35.64 34.07 42.96
CA GLY A 8 36.35 35.24 42.38
C GLY A 8 36.31 35.29 40.84
N HIS A 9 35.55 36.19 40.18
CA HIS A 9 35.95 37.54 39.66
C HIS A 9 37.13 37.47 38.64
N ASP A 10 37.20 38.16 37.49
CA ASP A 10 36.56 39.37 36.97
C ASP A 10 36.87 39.52 35.46
N SER A 11 36.05 40.32 34.76
CA SER A 11 36.34 41.25 33.64
C SER A 11 37.14 40.91 32.35
N GLN A 12 36.42 41.12 31.24
CA GLN A 12 36.74 41.94 30.04
C GLN A 12 37.62 41.43 28.87
N SER A 13 37.13 41.80 27.67
CA SER A 13 37.83 42.05 26.39
C SER A 13 38.07 40.82 25.48
N GLN A 14 37.65 40.73 24.21
CA GLN A 14 37.06 41.70 23.29
C GLN A 14 36.09 41.02 22.31
N GLN A 15 35.07 41.79 21.98
CA GLN A 15 34.14 41.61 20.88
C GLN A 15 34.87 41.67 19.53
N LYS A 16 35.01 40.54 18.83
CA LYS A 16 35.28 40.51 17.39
C LYS A 16 34.06 39.87 16.71
N ARG A 17 33.07 40.71 16.38
CA ARG A 17 31.96 40.36 15.50
C ARG A 17 32.48 40.42 14.08
N GLU A 18 32.91 39.29 13.55
CA GLU A 18 33.18 39.15 12.11
C GLU A 18 32.41 37.92 11.64
N LEU A 19 31.22 38.24 11.09
CA LEU A 19 30.60 37.64 9.93
C LEU A 19 31.17 36.29 9.45
N GLY A 20 30.38 35.24 9.65
CA GLY A 20 30.66 33.90 9.11
C GLY A 20 29.71 32.86 9.67
N SER A 21 28.40 33.14 9.67
CA SER A 21 27.38 32.13 9.89
C SER A 21 27.24 31.31 8.61
N ASP A 22 28.18 30.39 8.39
CA ASP A 22 27.90 29.26 7.51
C ASP A 22 26.86 28.38 8.23
N PRO A 23 25.71 28.14 7.58
CA PRO A 23 24.57 27.55 8.23
C PRO A 23 24.92 26.13 8.63
N ALA A 24 24.51 25.79 9.86
CA ALA A 24 24.31 24.41 10.25
C ALA A 24 23.67 23.68 9.06
N GLU A 25 24.33 22.62 8.59
CA GLU A 25 23.74 21.54 7.82
C GLU A 25 22.60 20.96 8.67
N GLY A 26 21.49 21.71 8.72
CA GLY A 26 20.19 21.22 9.06
C GLY A 26 19.87 20.27 7.93
N ARG A 27 20.18 18.99 8.17
CA ARG A 27 19.55 17.84 7.54
C ARG A 27 18.10 18.23 7.28
N ILE A 28 17.81 18.63 6.05
CA ILE A 28 16.45 18.83 5.58
C ILE A 28 15.93 17.41 5.47
N SER A 29 15.45 16.87 6.58
CA SER A 29 14.49 15.77 6.52
C SER A 29 13.38 16.29 5.62
N PRO A 30 13.04 15.60 4.52
CA PRO A 30 11.79 15.87 3.83
C PRO A 30 10.71 15.63 4.89
N HIS A 31 10.22 16.72 5.47
CA HIS A 31 8.99 16.69 6.24
C HIS A 31 7.92 16.37 5.22
N TRP A 32 7.66 15.08 5.04
CA TRP A 32 6.47 14.61 4.38
C TRP A 32 5.38 14.73 5.45
N SER A 33 4.68 15.86 5.48
CA SER A 33 3.42 15.83 6.20
C SER A 33 2.42 15.07 5.36
N ILE A 34 1.72 14.12 5.97
CA ILE A 34 0.52 13.50 5.39
C ILE A 34 -0.49 14.58 4.96
N PHE A 35 -0.41 15.76 5.56
CA PHE A 35 -1.27 16.90 5.28
C PHE A 35 -0.72 17.85 4.20
N ASP A 36 0.50 17.67 3.68
CA ASP A 36 1.04 18.53 2.60
C ASP A 36 0.25 18.39 1.28
N GLY A 37 -0.45 17.26 1.11
CA GLY A 37 -1.37 17.04 0.00
C GLY A 37 -2.81 17.50 0.28
N VAL A 38 -3.16 17.86 1.51
CA VAL A 38 -4.53 18.25 1.89
C VAL A 38 -4.69 19.74 1.59
N LYS A 39 -4.69 20.08 0.30
CA LYS A 39 -5.12 21.40 -0.17
C LYS A 39 -6.64 21.45 -0.06
N THR A 40 -7.11 21.89 1.10
CA THR A 40 -8.48 22.40 1.37
C THR A 40 -9.64 21.45 1.06
N PHE A 41 -10.41 21.09 2.08
CA PHE A 41 -11.69 20.41 1.88
C PHE A 41 -12.70 21.38 1.24
N PRO A 42 -13.50 20.92 0.27
CA PRO A 42 -14.57 21.75 -0.30
C PRO A 42 -15.52 22.19 0.82
N LEU A 43 -15.63 23.50 1.01
CA LEU A 43 -16.36 24.13 2.13
C LEU A 43 -17.88 23.94 2.05
N THR A 44 -18.38 23.43 0.91
CA THR A 44 -19.81 23.23 0.67
C THR A 44 -20.07 21.87 0.01
N PRO A 45 -21.23 21.23 0.29
CA PRO A 45 -21.62 20.00 -0.38
C PRO A 45 -21.67 20.13 -1.91
N GLU A 46 -22.06 21.31 -2.41
CA GLU A 46 -22.15 21.59 -3.85
C GLU A 46 -20.78 21.53 -4.53
N ALA A 47 -19.76 22.14 -3.91
CA ALA A 47 -18.39 22.11 -4.43
C ALA A 47 -17.82 20.69 -4.47
N LEU A 48 -18.10 19.88 -3.45
CA LEU A 48 -17.68 18.48 -3.40
C LEU A 48 -18.31 17.65 -4.53
N MET A 49 -19.61 17.83 -4.78
CA MET A 49 -20.30 17.16 -5.88
C MET A 49 -19.73 17.56 -7.23
N ALA A 50 -19.49 18.86 -7.44
CA ALA A 50 -18.87 19.37 -8.68
C ALA A 50 -17.46 18.81 -8.90
N GLU A 51 -16.64 18.74 -7.85
CA GLU A 51 -15.30 18.15 -7.90
C GLU A 51 -15.36 16.65 -8.24
N THR A 52 -16.29 15.92 -7.62
CA THR A 52 -16.48 14.49 -7.89
C THR A 52 -16.91 14.25 -9.34
N ASN A 53 -17.90 15.00 -9.82
CA ASN A 53 -18.36 14.93 -11.21
C ASN A 53 -17.24 15.27 -12.19
N SER A 54 -16.47 16.32 -11.89
CA SER A 54 -15.32 16.73 -12.71
C SER A 54 -14.24 15.64 -12.75
N ALA A 55 -13.92 15.02 -11.62
CA ALA A 55 -12.94 13.94 -11.54
C ALA A 55 -13.37 12.70 -12.35
N ILE A 56 -14.65 12.33 -12.27
CA ILE A 56 -15.24 11.23 -13.06
C ILE A 56 -15.15 11.55 -14.55
N SER A 57 -15.64 12.72 -14.97
CA SER A 57 -15.59 13.14 -16.38
C SER A 57 -14.17 13.19 -16.93
N ASN A 58 -13.20 13.69 -16.14
CA ASN A 58 -11.81 13.75 -16.57
C ASN A 58 -11.18 12.36 -16.75
N LEU A 59 -11.52 11.40 -15.88
CA LEU A 59 -11.07 10.02 -16.00
C LEU A 59 -11.65 9.35 -17.27
N GLU A 60 -12.94 9.52 -17.51
CA GLU A 60 -13.61 8.98 -18.69
C GLU A 60 -13.09 9.61 -19.98
N PHE A 61 -12.89 10.92 -19.99
CA PHE A 61 -12.28 11.65 -21.11
C PHE A 61 -10.86 11.15 -21.40
N SER A 62 -10.04 10.96 -20.36
CA SER A 62 -8.69 10.44 -20.50
C SER A 62 -8.70 9.03 -21.11
N ARG A 63 -9.61 8.17 -20.65
CA ARG A 63 -9.78 6.81 -21.17
C ARG A 63 -10.24 6.81 -22.62
N ALA A 64 -11.22 7.66 -22.97
CA ALA A 64 -11.72 7.77 -24.34
C ALA A 64 -10.62 8.27 -25.29
N THR A 65 -9.87 9.29 -24.87
CA THR A 65 -8.76 9.84 -25.65
C THR A 65 -7.65 8.79 -25.85
N ALA A 66 -7.29 8.00 -24.84
CA ALA A 66 -6.30 6.92 -25.00
C ALA A 66 -6.73 5.83 -26.01
N LEU A 67 -8.04 5.56 -26.14
CA LEU A 67 -8.58 4.62 -27.13
C LEU A 67 -8.56 5.20 -28.55
N LEU A 68 -8.82 6.51 -28.70
CA LEU A 68 -8.79 7.20 -29.99
C LEU A 68 -7.37 7.44 -30.49
N GLU A 69 -6.43 7.70 -29.57
CA GLU A 69 -5.01 7.90 -29.88
C GLU A 69 -4.24 6.58 -30.02
N SER A 70 -4.91 5.44 -29.87
CA SER A 70 -4.39 4.13 -30.28
C SER A 70 -4.61 3.97 -31.80
N PRO A 71 -3.60 4.18 -32.65
CA PRO A 71 -3.76 3.93 -34.08
C PRO A 71 -4.09 2.46 -34.28
N SER A 72 -5.22 2.19 -34.92
CA SER A 72 -5.53 0.92 -35.55
C SER A 72 -4.39 0.59 -36.53
N SER A 73 -3.39 -0.15 -36.05
CA SER A 73 -2.44 -0.88 -36.89
C SER A 73 -2.83 -2.34 -36.85
N ALA A 74 -3.72 -2.71 -37.77
CA ALA A 74 -3.72 -4.04 -38.33
C ALA A 74 -2.37 -4.27 -39.03
N SER A 75 -1.43 -4.92 -38.35
CA SER A 75 -0.16 -5.36 -38.93
C SER A 75 0.56 -6.30 -37.96
N PHE A 76 0.52 -7.60 -38.27
CA PHE A 76 1.40 -8.72 -37.91
C PHE A 76 2.09 -8.77 -36.53
N PRO A 77 2.06 -9.94 -35.84
CA PRO A 77 2.83 -10.14 -34.61
C PRO A 77 4.33 -10.20 -34.94
N SER A 78 4.95 -9.02 -35.00
CA SER A 78 6.39 -8.88 -35.08
C SER A 78 6.96 -9.11 -33.68
N LYS A 79 7.60 -10.27 -33.52
CA LYS A 79 8.47 -10.68 -32.42
C LYS A 79 9.23 -9.48 -31.82
N LYS A 80 8.76 -8.98 -30.68
CA LYS A 80 9.60 -8.27 -29.72
C LYS A 80 9.53 -9.02 -28.40
N LYS A 81 10.65 -9.67 -28.09
CA LYS A 81 10.99 -10.28 -26.80
C LYS A 81 10.74 -9.24 -25.69
N SER A 82 9.61 -9.36 -24.99
CA SER A 82 9.38 -8.62 -23.74
C SER A 82 8.41 -9.42 -22.88
N THR A 83 9.00 -10.11 -21.92
CA THR A 83 8.46 -10.39 -20.58
C THR A 83 7.00 -10.85 -20.51
N ASP A 84 6.85 -12.16 -20.47
CA ASP A 84 5.70 -13.01 -20.11
C ASP A 84 5.05 -12.72 -18.72
N ALA A 85 5.31 -11.57 -18.10
CA ALA A 85 4.90 -11.27 -16.73
C ALA A 85 3.57 -10.50 -16.62
N SER A 86 3.18 -9.71 -17.64
CA SER A 86 2.03 -8.79 -17.52
C SER A 86 0.66 -9.45 -17.73
N THR A 87 0.55 -10.48 -18.57
CA THR A 87 -0.71 -11.23 -18.76
C THR A 87 -0.93 -12.28 -17.67
N VAL A 88 0.14 -12.85 -17.11
CA VAL A 88 0.09 -13.78 -15.98
C VAL A 88 -0.23 -13.04 -14.67
N SER A 89 0.27 -11.81 -14.48
CA SER A 89 -0.07 -10.99 -13.30
C SER A 89 -1.55 -10.58 -13.23
N GLN A 90 -2.28 -10.53 -14.36
CA GLN A 90 -3.72 -10.26 -14.34
C GLN A 90 -4.56 -11.46 -13.85
N ARG A 91 -4.05 -12.69 -13.98
CA ARG A 91 -4.73 -13.91 -13.53
C ARG A 91 -4.55 -14.15 -12.03
N TYR A 92 -3.42 -13.71 -11.47
CA TYR A 92 -3.03 -13.95 -10.09
C TYR A 92 -2.76 -12.62 -9.39
N ASP A 93 -3.69 -12.21 -8.54
CA ASP A 93 -3.54 -11.01 -7.72
C ASP A 93 -3.12 -11.42 -6.31
N ALA A 94 -1.85 -11.19 -5.99
CA ALA A 94 -1.29 -11.50 -4.68
C ALA A 94 -2.00 -10.75 -3.54
N ARG A 95 -2.45 -9.52 -3.77
CA ARG A 95 -3.18 -8.75 -2.74
C ARG A 95 -4.54 -9.36 -2.49
N MET A 96 -5.27 -9.70 -3.55
CA MET A 96 -6.57 -10.35 -3.44
C MET A 96 -6.43 -11.73 -2.76
N ALA A 97 -5.36 -12.47 -3.03
CA ALA A 97 -5.07 -13.73 -2.36
C ALA A 97 -4.82 -13.55 -0.86
N ASP A 98 -4.05 -12.53 -0.46
CA ASP A 98 -3.74 -12.22 0.93
C ASP A 98 -4.98 -11.74 1.71
N GLU A 99 -5.81 -10.90 1.08
CA GLU A 99 -7.09 -10.45 1.66
C GLU A 99 -8.04 -11.61 1.90
N ALA A 100 -8.19 -12.49 0.91
CA ALA A 100 -9.02 -13.69 1.02
C ALA A 100 -8.49 -14.67 2.08
N PHE A 101 -7.16 -14.82 2.19
CA PHE A 101 -6.54 -15.62 3.25
C PHE A 101 -6.84 -15.03 4.63
N LYS A 102 -6.66 -13.72 4.81
CA LYS A 102 -6.96 -13.03 6.07
C LYS A 102 -8.43 -13.15 6.45
N ALA A 103 -9.34 -12.98 5.49
CA ALA A 103 -10.77 -13.20 5.70
C ALA A 103 -11.06 -14.64 6.14
N GLY A 104 -10.41 -15.63 5.52
CA GLY A 104 -10.47 -17.04 5.93
C GLY A 104 -10.00 -17.26 7.37
N CYS A 105 -8.89 -16.62 7.78
CA CYS A 105 -8.41 -16.68 9.16
C CYS A 105 -9.40 -16.07 10.17
N VAL A 106 -10.04 -14.95 9.82
CA VAL A 106 -11.08 -14.33 10.66
C VAL A 106 -12.30 -15.24 10.78
N ALA A 107 -12.75 -15.85 9.68
CA ALA A 107 -13.87 -16.80 9.68
C ALA A 107 -13.55 -18.06 10.50
N LEU A 108 -12.32 -18.57 10.43
CA LEU A 108 -11.85 -19.68 11.28
C LEU A 108 -11.90 -19.32 12.76
N ALA A 109 -11.41 -18.14 13.13
CA ALA A 109 -11.46 -17.66 14.51
C ALA A 109 -12.91 -17.43 15.01
N ALA A 110 -13.81 -17.04 14.10
CA ALA A 110 -15.23 -16.89 14.37
C ALA A 110 -16.02 -18.21 14.38
N GLY A 111 -15.38 -19.35 14.08
CA GLY A 111 -16.03 -20.67 14.02
C GLY A 111 -16.92 -20.89 12.80
N LYS A 112 -16.87 -20.01 11.79
CA LYS A 112 -17.68 -20.10 10.57
C LYS A 112 -16.93 -20.88 9.49
N LEU A 113 -17.02 -22.20 9.56
CA LEU A 113 -16.21 -23.10 8.73
C LEU A 113 -16.53 -23.02 7.23
N ASP A 114 -17.79 -22.85 6.84
CA ASP A 114 -18.19 -22.68 5.43
C ASP A 114 -17.62 -21.40 4.81
N GLU A 115 -17.73 -20.29 5.55
CA GLU A 115 -17.24 -18.96 5.12
C GLU A 115 -15.71 -18.95 5.04
N ALA A 116 -15.04 -19.66 5.95
CA ALA A 116 -13.60 -19.90 5.91
C ALA A 116 -13.18 -20.74 4.68
N LEU A 117 -13.86 -21.85 4.41
CA LEU A 117 -13.59 -22.70 3.25
C LEU A 117 -13.75 -21.93 1.95
N HIS A 118 -14.82 -21.15 1.82
CA HIS A 118 -15.03 -20.30 0.64
C HIS A 118 -13.86 -19.32 0.45
N SER A 119 -13.50 -18.58 1.50
CA SER A 119 -12.43 -17.58 1.46
C SER A 119 -11.06 -18.19 1.15
N LEU A 120 -10.75 -19.36 1.71
CA LEU A 120 -9.50 -20.09 1.44
C LEU A 120 -9.43 -20.61 0.00
N ASN A 121 -10.54 -21.07 -0.58
CA ASN A 121 -10.59 -21.47 -1.99
C ASN A 121 -10.44 -20.27 -2.93
N VAL A 122 -11.02 -19.11 -2.58
CA VAL A 122 -10.79 -17.85 -3.32
C VAL A 122 -9.31 -17.49 -3.29
N SER A 123 -8.66 -17.53 -2.12
CA SER A 123 -7.21 -17.29 -1.99
C SER A 123 -6.40 -18.23 -2.88
N LEU A 124 -6.71 -19.53 -2.87
CA LEU A 124 -6.04 -20.53 -3.72
C LEU A 124 -6.20 -20.24 -5.22
N SER A 125 -7.37 -19.78 -5.66
CA SER A 125 -7.60 -19.42 -7.07
C SER A 125 -6.81 -18.19 -7.53
N LYS A 126 -6.40 -17.34 -6.58
CA LYS A 126 -5.65 -16.10 -6.83
C LYS A 126 -4.15 -16.26 -6.59
N CYS A 127 -3.73 -17.31 -5.89
CA CYS A 127 -2.33 -17.63 -5.71
C CYS A 127 -1.69 -18.14 -7.02
N PRO A 128 -0.54 -17.59 -7.43
CA PRO A 128 0.18 -18.11 -8.58
C PRO A 128 0.70 -19.53 -8.29
N PRO A 129 0.60 -20.48 -9.25
CA PRO A 129 0.95 -21.89 -9.05
C PRO A 129 2.45 -22.11 -8.81
N ASP A 130 3.29 -21.15 -9.19
CA ASP A 130 4.74 -21.13 -8.89
C ASP A 130 5.03 -21.02 -7.39
N LYS A 131 4.11 -20.47 -6.60
CA LYS A 131 4.23 -20.37 -5.14
C LYS A 131 3.72 -21.63 -4.45
N THR A 132 4.40 -22.74 -4.73
CA THR A 132 4.05 -24.09 -4.21
C THR A 132 3.89 -24.12 -2.70
N SER A 133 4.76 -23.44 -1.94
CA SER A 133 4.66 -23.39 -0.47
C SER A 133 3.36 -22.72 0.02
N ALA A 134 2.88 -21.67 -0.65
CA ALA A 134 1.63 -21.00 -0.34
C ALA A 134 0.44 -21.91 -0.68
N VAL A 135 0.47 -22.53 -1.87
CA VAL A 135 -0.55 -23.48 -2.32
C VAL A 135 -0.68 -24.66 -1.36
N THR A 136 0.43 -25.28 -0.95
CA THR A 136 0.43 -26.41 0.00
C THR A 136 -0.14 -26.00 1.36
N LYS A 137 0.20 -24.80 1.86
CA LYS A 137 -0.37 -24.28 3.11
C LYS A 137 -1.88 -24.07 3.01
N LEU A 138 -2.35 -23.47 1.92
CA LEU A 138 -3.78 -23.26 1.69
C LEU A 138 -4.52 -24.60 1.62
N GLN A 139 -3.99 -25.59 0.91
CA GLN A 139 -4.56 -26.93 0.85
C GLN A 139 -4.61 -27.61 2.23
N SER A 140 -3.58 -27.42 3.05
CA SER A 140 -3.58 -27.90 4.43
C SER A 140 -4.69 -27.24 5.27
N PHE A 141 -4.84 -25.92 5.19
CA PHE A 141 -5.93 -25.20 5.88
C PHE A 141 -7.32 -25.60 5.38
N ILE A 142 -7.50 -25.77 4.07
CA ILE A 142 -8.77 -26.24 3.49
C ILE A 142 -9.09 -27.65 4.01
N SER A 143 -8.11 -28.55 4.03
CA SER A 143 -8.30 -29.92 4.54
C SER A 143 -8.66 -29.92 6.03
N LEU A 144 -8.03 -29.04 6.82
CA LEU A 144 -8.33 -28.89 8.24
C LEU A 144 -9.76 -28.34 8.45
N ALA A 145 -10.14 -27.28 7.74
CA ALA A 145 -11.46 -26.68 7.84
C ALA A 145 -12.58 -27.65 7.43
N SER A 146 -12.37 -28.43 6.37
CA SER A 146 -13.31 -29.47 5.92
C SER A 146 -13.49 -30.58 6.97
N GLN A 147 -12.41 -31.02 7.62
CA GLN A 147 -12.49 -32.00 8.71
C GLN A 147 -13.29 -31.46 9.90
N GLN A 148 -13.06 -30.20 10.26
CA GLN A 148 -13.82 -29.56 11.34
C GLN A 148 -15.31 -29.46 11.00
N LEU A 149 -15.66 -29.20 9.74
CA LEU A 149 -17.04 -29.10 9.30
C LEU A 149 -17.77 -30.45 9.39
N GLN A 150 -17.09 -31.54 8.99
CA GLN A 150 -17.62 -32.90 9.11
C GLN A 150 -17.77 -33.35 10.57
N LYS A 151 -16.90 -32.86 11.45
CA LYS A 151 -16.96 -33.15 12.89
C LYS A 151 -18.03 -32.34 13.62
N SER A 152 -18.39 -31.15 13.14
CA SER A 152 -19.50 -30.37 13.71
C SER A 152 -20.88 -30.82 13.24
N THR A 153 -20.97 -31.58 12.14
CA THR A 153 -22.23 -32.03 11.57
C THR A 153 -22.65 -33.46 11.99
N ASN A 154 -21.84 -34.16 12.78
CA ASN A 154 -22.16 -35.45 13.42
C ASN A 154 -22.26 -35.25 14.94
#